data_AF-I2AIK5-F1
#
_entry.id   AF-I2AIK5-F1
#
_cell.length_a   1.000
_cell.length_b   1.000
_cell.length_c   1.000
_cell.angle_alpha   90.00
_cell.angle_beta   90.00
_cell.angle_gamma   90.00
#
_symmetry.space_group_name_H-M   'P 1'
#
loop_
_entity.id
_entity.type
_entity.pdbx_description
1 polymer ?
#
loop_
_entity_poly.entity_id
_entity_poly.type
_entity_poly.pdbx_seq_one_letter_code
_entity_poly.pdbx_strand_id
1 'polypeptide(L)'
;MSYHRDAGLIHRARQALSRLNELDVKPPKAVATAVETLDRLEAFRLTPPDALPAAIVAGAEQAELERIALADIAAAPIRDALGKAKMGAADAILEAIHGSRDEIHAQLAKQANVAIEKLTAVAALGGIPLDALVRAGRHRDAEAVASAAVTEQSLDSLYRLRDQLLWPRGRFPVVDVTRWRDPAFAGSAYLEGLSRGGKLWFPSWAEATGRATELHEAQRADEAAVLAAAGG
;
A
#
# COMPACT_ATOMS: atom_id res chain seq x y z
N MET A 1 -21.33 -22.22 -3.13
CA MET A 1 -19.90 -22.08 -3.55
C MET A 1 -19.39 -20.62 -3.48
N SER A 2 -19.74 -19.83 -2.44
CA SER A 2 -19.35 -18.40 -2.36
C SER A 2 -18.35 -18.05 -1.23
N TYR A 3 -18.38 -18.79 -0.11
CA TYR A 3 -17.60 -18.47 1.11
C TYR A 3 -16.09 -18.21 0.90
N HIS A 4 -15.44 -18.86 -0.07
CA HIS A 4 -14.00 -18.65 -0.34
C HIS A 4 -13.68 -17.35 -1.10
N ARG A 5 -14.60 -16.83 -1.94
CA ARG A 5 -14.43 -15.49 -2.53
C ARG A 5 -14.74 -14.40 -1.50
N ASP A 6 -15.73 -14.66 -0.67
CA ASP A 6 -16.29 -13.71 0.29
C ASP A 6 -15.28 -13.36 1.41
N ALA A 7 -14.57 -14.36 1.94
CA ALA A 7 -13.48 -14.16 2.91
C ALA A 7 -12.28 -13.39 2.30
N GLY A 8 -12.08 -13.52 1.00
CA GLY A 8 -10.96 -12.89 0.30
C GLY A 8 -11.06 -11.36 0.25
N LEU A 9 -12.26 -10.80 0.08
CA LEU A 9 -12.45 -9.35 -0.01
C LEU A 9 -12.22 -8.65 1.33
N ILE A 10 -12.82 -9.18 2.40
CA ILE A 10 -12.64 -8.66 3.76
C ILE A 10 -11.16 -8.73 4.15
N HIS A 11 -10.50 -9.86 3.89
CA HIS A 11 -9.07 -10.01 4.16
C HIS A 11 -8.22 -8.99 3.40
N ARG A 12 -8.49 -8.76 2.10
CA ARG A 12 -7.78 -7.74 1.31
C ARG A 12 -7.98 -6.33 1.86
N ALA A 13 -9.21 -5.96 2.22
CA ALA A 13 -9.50 -4.65 2.81
C ALA A 13 -8.72 -4.46 4.13
N ARG A 14 -8.74 -5.47 5.02
CA ARG A 14 -7.98 -5.44 6.27
C ARG A 14 -6.47 -5.40 6.05
N GLN A 15 -5.95 -6.15 5.08
CA GLN A 15 -4.53 -6.12 4.72
C GLN A 15 -4.10 -4.75 4.19
N ALA A 16 -4.93 -4.10 3.35
CA ALA A 16 -4.66 -2.75 2.88
C ALA A 16 -4.60 -1.74 4.03
N LEU A 17 -5.55 -1.81 4.97
CA LEU A 17 -5.56 -0.98 6.17
C LEU A 17 -4.35 -1.23 7.09
N SER A 18 -3.97 -2.50 7.31
CA SER A 18 -2.79 -2.85 8.09
C SER A 18 -1.54 -2.19 7.53
N ARG A 19 -1.34 -2.26 6.21
CA ARG A 19 -0.16 -1.67 5.55
C ARG A 19 -0.15 -0.15 5.59
N LEU A 20 -1.32 0.50 5.47
CA LEU A 20 -1.43 1.94 5.66
C LEU A 20 -1.07 2.33 7.10
N ASN A 21 -1.53 1.56 8.08
CA ASN A 21 -1.25 1.80 9.49
C ASN A 21 0.22 1.54 9.87
N GLU A 22 0.84 0.49 9.32
CA GLU A 22 2.28 0.19 9.49
C GLU A 22 3.19 1.33 9.00
N LEU A 23 2.69 2.15 8.08
CA LEU A 23 3.38 3.32 7.53
C LEU A 23 2.84 4.64 8.09
N ASP A 24 2.13 4.61 9.23
CA ASP A 24 1.57 5.78 9.91
C ASP A 24 0.72 6.69 9.00
N VAL A 25 0.09 6.13 7.96
CA VAL A 25 -0.82 6.87 7.08
C VAL A 25 -2.13 7.05 7.80
N LYS A 26 -2.52 8.32 8.01
CA LYS A 26 -3.80 8.65 8.61
C LYS A 26 -4.90 8.34 7.59
N PRO A 27 -5.88 7.49 7.94
CA PRO A 27 -6.96 7.16 7.03
C PRO A 27 -7.78 8.42 6.73
N PRO A 28 -8.00 8.76 5.45
CA PRO A 28 -8.92 9.82 5.07
C PRO A 28 -10.32 9.57 5.64
N LYS A 29 -11.10 10.63 5.85
CA LYS A 29 -12.44 10.55 6.49
C LYS A 29 -13.36 9.51 5.86
N ALA A 30 -13.34 9.42 4.53
CA ALA A 30 -14.13 8.42 3.78
C ALA A 30 -13.72 6.98 4.14
N VAL A 31 -12.42 6.71 4.19
CA VAL A 31 -11.88 5.40 4.58
C VAL A 31 -12.24 5.09 6.02
N ALA A 32 -12.04 6.03 6.95
CA ALA A 32 -12.37 5.85 8.36
C ALA A 32 -13.86 5.49 8.57
N THR A 33 -14.77 6.19 7.87
CA THR A 33 -16.22 5.93 7.94
C THR A 33 -16.58 4.53 7.43
N ALA A 34 -15.93 4.08 6.35
CA ALA A 34 -16.13 2.73 5.81
C ALA A 34 -15.61 1.64 6.77
N VAL A 35 -14.46 1.89 7.43
CA VAL A 35 -13.90 1.01 8.46
C VAL A 35 -14.84 0.87 9.65
N GLU A 36 -15.34 1.98 10.20
CA GLU A 36 -16.30 1.96 11.31
C GLU A 36 -17.55 1.14 10.99
N THR A 37 -17.99 1.18 9.72
CA THR A 37 -19.13 0.38 9.26
C THR A 37 -18.81 -1.12 9.28
N LEU A 38 -17.64 -1.51 8.78
CA LEU A 38 -17.21 -2.91 8.82
C LEU A 38 -17.00 -3.40 10.26
N ASP A 39 -16.37 -2.60 11.12
CA ASP A 39 -16.16 -2.91 12.53
C ASP A 39 -17.49 -3.14 13.26
N ARG A 40 -18.50 -2.30 13.00
CA ARG A 40 -19.85 -2.47 13.56
C ARG A 40 -20.50 -3.79 13.12
N LEU A 41 -20.35 -4.16 11.85
CA LEU A 41 -20.89 -5.42 11.32
C LEU A 41 -20.11 -6.63 11.87
N GLU A 42 -18.81 -6.52 12.09
CA GLU A 42 -18.00 -7.57 12.71
C GLU A 42 -18.28 -7.74 14.19
N ALA A 43 -18.67 -6.68 14.89
CA ALA A 43 -19.12 -6.72 16.28
C ALA A 43 -20.52 -7.34 16.45
N PHE A 44 -21.31 -7.45 15.37
CA PHE A 44 -22.63 -8.07 15.44
C PHE A 44 -22.53 -9.54 15.88
N ARG A 45 -23.31 -9.94 16.88
CA ARG A 45 -23.34 -11.30 17.44
C ARG A 45 -24.72 -11.90 17.23
N LEU A 46 -24.73 -13.10 16.67
CA LEU A 46 -25.93 -13.94 16.57
C LEU A 46 -25.98 -14.88 17.76
N THR A 47 -27.18 -15.37 18.06
CA THR A 47 -27.37 -16.48 18.99
C THR A 47 -26.48 -17.66 18.57
N PRO A 48 -25.63 -18.17 19.48
CA PRO A 48 -24.72 -19.26 19.14
C PRO A 48 -25.49 -20.59 19.01
N PRO A 49 -25.00 -21.54 18.19
CA PRO A 49 -25.74 -22.78 17.88
C PRO A 49 -26.00 -23.69 19.10
N ASP A 50 -25.16 -23.58 20.12
CA ASP A 50 -25.21 -24.32 21.37
C ASP A 50 -26.06 -23.64 22.46
N ALA A 51 -26.61 -22.44 22.19
CA ALA A 51 -27.42 -21.69 23.15
C ALA A 51 -28.65 -22.49 23.63
N LEU A 52 -29.32 -23.21 22.73
CA LEU A 52 -30.52 -23.97 23.08
C LEU A 52 -30.19 -25.22 23.92
N PRO A 53 -29.24 -26.10 23.52
CA PRO A 53 -28.76 -27.17 24.39
C PRO A 53 -28.26 -26.67 25.76
N ALA A 54 -27.51 -25.57 25.79
CA ALA A 54 -26.99 -25.00 27.03
C ALA A 54 -28.11 -24.51 27.96
N ALA A 55 -29.14 -23.86 27.41
CA ALA A 55 -30.30 -23.40 28.17
C ALA A 55 -31.14 -24.56 28.74
N ILE A 56 -31.28 -25.66 28.00
CA ILE A 56 -31.96 -26.89 28.49
C ILE A 56 -31.20 -27.47 29.68
N VAL A 57 -29.88 -27.60 29.58
CA VAL A 57 -29.03 -28.11 30.68
C VAL A 57 -29.08 -27.20 31.90
N ALA A 58 -29.19 -25.88 31.68
CA ALA A 58 -29.33 -24.89 32.76
C ALA A 58 -30.73 -24.87 33.41
N GLY A 59 -31.69 -25.65 32.92
CA GLY A 59 -33.06 -25.68 33.45
C GLY A 59 -33.86 -24.42 33.12
N ALA A 60 -33.64 -23.81 31.95
CA ALA A 60 -34.35 -22.62 31.54
C ALA A 60 -35.86 -22.87 31.35
N GLU A 61 -36.66 -21.87 31.70
CA GLU A 61 -38.12 -21.88 31.54
C GLU A 61 -38.55 -21.93 30.06
N GLN A 62 -39.75 -22.45 29.80
CA GLN A 62 -40.30 -22.63 28.45
C GLN A 62 -40.23 -21.36 27.59
N ALA A 63 -40.56 -20.20 28.17
CA ALA A 63 -40.52 -18.92 27.45
C ALA A 63 -39.10 -18.53 26.98
N GLU A 64 -38.07 -18.93 27.71
CA GLU A 64 -36.68 -18.70 27.32
C GLU A 64 -36.23 -19.64 26.20
N LEU A 65 -36.62 -20.92 26.30
CA LEU A 65 -36.36 -21.91 25.25
C LEU A 65 -37.00 -21.52 23.92
N GLU A 66 -38.25 -21.03 23.95
CA GLU A 66 -38.97 -20.54 22.78
C GLU A 66 -38.29 -19.30 22.16
N ARG A 67 -37.81 -18.37 22.99
CA ARG A 67 -37.06 -17.18 22.53
C ARG A 67 -35.78 -17.59 21.81
N ILE A 68 -35.01 -18.53 22.37
CA ILE A 68 -33.77 -19.02 21.78
C ILE A 68 -34.05 -19.78 20.47
N ALA A 69 -35.06 -20.65 20.47
CA ALA A 69 -35.45 -21.41 19.27
C ALA A 69 -35.89 -20.49 18.12
N LEU A 70 -36.68 -19.44 18.43
CA LEU A 70 -37.07 -18.45 17.44
C LEU A 70 -35.87 -17.67 16.90
N ALA A 71 -34.93 -17.30 17.76
CA ALA A 71 -33.71 -16.62 17.37
C ALA A 71 -32.81 -17.51 16.49
N ASP A 72 -32.76 -18.82 16.72
CA ASP A 72 -32.01 -19.79 15.92
C ASP A 72 -32.61 -19.96 14.51
N ILE A 73 -33.94 -20.03 14.40
CA ILE A 73 -34.64 -20.04 13.09
C ILE A 73 -34.29 -18.79 12.28
N ALA A 74 -34.27 -17.62 12.93
CA ALA A 74 -33.90 -16.36 12.29
C ALA A 74 -32.38 -16.23 12.04
N ALA A 75 -31.53 -17.02 12.70
CA ALA A 75 -30.08 -16.86 12.63
C ALA A 75 -29.52 -17.15 11.23
N ALA A 76 -30.06 -18.13 10.51
CA ALA A 76 -29.59 -18.48 9.17
C ALA A 76 -29.71 -17.33 8.15
N PRO A 77 -30.90 -16.73 7.92
CA PRO A 77 -31.04 -15.60 7.00
C PRO A 77 -30.29 -14.35 7.47
N ILE A 78 -30.22 -14.08 8.78
CA ILE A 78 -29.45 -12.94 9.30
C ILE A 78 -27.94 -13.15 9.05
N ARG A 79 -27.43 -14.37 9.20
CA ARG A 79 -26.02 -14.69 8.93
C ARG A 79 -25.66 -14.45 7.47
N ASP A 80 -26.51 -14.85 6.54
CA ASP A 80 -26.32 -14.60 5.10
C ASP A 80 -26.34 -13.10 4.79
N ALA A 81 -27.34 -12.37 5.30
CA ALA A 81 -27.44 -10.93 5.12
C ALA A 81 -26.24 -10.19 5.72
N LEU A 82 -25.77 -10.61 6.89
CA LEU A 82 -24.59 -10.06 7.54
C LEU A 82 -23.31 -10.32 6.72
N GLY A 83 -23.16 -11.52 6.14
CA GLY A 83 -22.07 -11.84 5.24
C GLY A 83 -22.03 -10.91 4.04
N LYS A 84 -23.17 -10.70 3.38
CA LYS A 84 -23.32 -9.75 2.26
C LYS A 84 -23.03 -8.31 2.66
N ALA A 85 -23.53 -7.86 3.80
CA ALA A 85 -23.28 -6.52 4.32
C ALA A 85 -21.78 -6.29 4.60
N LYS A 86 -21.09 -7.29 5.19
CA LYS A 86 -19.64 -7.22 5.44
C LYS A 86 -18.84 -7.13 4.15
N MET A 87 -19.23 -7.86 3.10
CA MET A 87 -18.61 -7.74 1.79
C MET A 87 -18.80 -6.35 1.19
N GLY A 88 -20.03 -5.81 1.22
CA GLY A 88 -20.30 -4.46 0.73
C GLY A 88 -19.50 -3.41 1.49
N ALA A 89 -19.34 -3.55 2.80
CA ALA A 89 -18.49 -2.67 3.61
C ALA A 89 -17.00 -2.81 3.26
N ALA A 90 -16.50 -4.04 3.03
CA ALA A 90 -15.12 -4.25 2.60
C ALA A 90 -14.82 -3.66 1.22
N ASP A 91 -15.77 -3.77 0.28
CA ASP A 91 -15.67 -3.14 -1.04
C ASP A 91 -15.64 -1.62 -0.92
N ALA A 92 -16.53 -1.05 -0.10
CA ALA A 92 -16.58 0.39 0.17
C ALA A 92 -15.27 0.92 0.78
N ILE A 93 -14.56 0.13 1.58
CA ILE A 93 -13.22 0.50 2.08
C ILE A 93 -12.22 0.62 0.92
N LEU A 94 -12.17 -0.37 0.03
CA LEU A 94 -11.23 -0.35 -1.11
C LEU A 94 -11.54 0.80 -2.07
N GLU A 95 -12.83 1.02 -2.36
CA GLU A 95 -13.28 2.15 -3.16
C GLU A 95 -12.97 3.50 -2.50
N ALA A 96 -13.16 3.62 -1.18
CA ALA A 96 -12.78 4.83 -0.45
C ALA A 96 -11.27 5.08 -0.50
N ILE A 97 -10.45 4.02 -0.42
CA ILE A 97 -8.99 4.14 -0.57
C ILE A 97 -8.63 4.64 -1.98
N HIS A 98 -9.22 4.06 -3.03
CA HIS A 98 -8.99 4.52 -4.40
C HIS A 98 -9.50 5.96 -4.63
N GLY A 99 -10.66 6.30 -4.07
CA GLY A 99 -11.24 7.65 -4.14
C GLY A 99 -10.40 8.70 -3.40
N SER A 100 -9.68 8.30 -2.35
CA SER A 100 -8.77 9.17 -1.59
C SER A 100 -7.28 8.97 -1.96
N ARG A 101 -6.99 8.41 -3.14
CA ARG A 101 -5.62 8.05 -3.55
C ARG A 101 -4.62 9.20 -3.46
N ASP A 102 -5.04 10.42 -3.82
CA ASP A 102 -4.15 11.58 -3.92
C ASP A 102 -3.76 12.07 -2.51
N GLU A 103 -4.70 12.00 -1.55
CA GLU A 103 -4.42 12.32 -0.14
C GLU A 103 -3.50 11.28 0.51
N ILE A 104 -3.74 9.99 0.24
CA ILE A 104 -2.87 8.90 0.70
C ILE A 104 -1.48 9.03 0.06
N HIS A 105 -1.42 9.30 -1.25
CA HIS A 105 -0.16 9.52 -1.96
C HIS A 105 0.63 10.67 -1.36
N ALA A 106 0.01 11.81 -1.05
CA ALA A 106 0.70 12.96 -0.46
C ALA A 106 1.35 12.63 0.90
N GLN A 107 0.70 11.80 1.72
CA GLN A 107 1.27 11.33 2.99
C GLN A 107 2.47 10.40 2.76
N LEU A 108 2.35 9.44 1.85
CA LEU A 108 3.45 8.53 1.49
C LEU A 108 4.62 9.28 0.86
N ALA A 109 4.36 10.24 -0.02
CA ALA A 109 5.35 11.05 -0.71
C ALA A 109 6.20 11.86 0.28
N LYS A 110 5.60 12.40 1.35
CA LYS A 110 6.36 13.06 2.43
C LYS A 110 7.40 12.14 3.06
N GLN A 111 7.00 10.90 3.40
CA GLN A 111 7.91 9.93 4.01
C GLN A 111 8.98 9.47 3.01
N ALA A 112 8.58 9.23 1.77
CA ALA A 112 9.48 8.81 0.70
C ALA A 112 10.53 9.89 0.40
N ASN A 113 10.15 11.16 0.35
CA ASN A 113 11.08 12.27 0.12
C ASN A 113 12.15 12.34 1.22
N VAL A 114 11.77 12.14 2.49
CA VAL A 114 12.74 12.06 3.60
C VAL A 114 13.73 10.91 3.40
N ALA A 115 13.25 9.73 2.99
CA ALA A 115 14.13 8.59 2.71
C ALA A 115 15.05 8.85 1.50
N ILE A 116 14.51 9.44 0.44
CA ILE A 116 15.26 9.81 -0.78
C ILE A 116 16.35 10.84 -0.45
N GLU A 117 16.05 11.86 0.34
CA GLU A 117 17.02 12.87 0.79
C GLU A 117 18.16 12.24 1.58
N LYS A 118 17.85 11.34 2.52
CA LYS A 118 18.87 10.60 3.29
C LYS A 118 19.77 9.77 2.39
N LEU A 119 19.21 9.01 1.45
CA LEU A 119 20.00 8.19 0.52
C LEU A 119 20.83 9.06 -0.44
N THR A 120 20.29 10.19 -0.88
CA THR A 120 21.01 11.15 -1.72
C THR A 120 22.20 11.75 -0.97
N ALA A 121 22.02 12.10 0.30
CA ALA A 121 23.11 12.59 1.15
C ALA A 121 24.20 11.52 1.35
N VAL A 122 23.81 10.26 1.57
CA VAL A 122 24.75 9.14 1.66
C VAL A 122 25.52 8.93 0.35
N ALA A 123 24.85 8.96 -0.80
CA ALA A 123 25.49 8.84 -2.11
C ALA A 123 26.49 9.97 -2.37
N ALA A 124 26.18 11.20 -1.93
CA ALA A 124 27.07 12.35 -2.05
C ALA A 124 28.38 12.21 -1.23
N LEU A 125 28.45 11.29 -0.26
CA LEU A 125 29.68 10.98 0.45
C LEU A 125 30.71 10.23 -0.42
N GLY A 126 30.35 9.76 -1.61
CA GLY A 126 31.29 9.16 -2.55
C GLY A 126 31.86 7.82 -2.09
N GLY A 127 31.11 7.06 -1.29
CA GLY A 127 31.52 5.72 -0.85
C GLY A 127 32.61 5.70 0.23
N ILE A 128 32.83 6.80 0.95
CA ILE A 128 33.75 6.82 2.11
C ILE A 128 33.30 5.76 3.12
N PRO A 129 34.20 4.85 3.55
CA PRO A 129 33.82 3.78 4.46
C PRO A 129 33.52 4.31 5.87
N LEU A 130 32.66 3.59 6.60
CA LEU A 130 32.16 3.99 7.91
C LEU A 130 33.27 4.26 8.92
N ASP A 131 34.32 3.43 8.95
CA ASP A 131 35.44 3.57 9.87
C ASP A 131 36.24 4.86 9.63
N ALA A 132 36.41 5.26 8.37
CA ALA A 132 37.05 6.51 8.01
C ALA A 132 36.23 7.73 8.46
N LEU A 133 34.90 7.68 8.32
CA LEU A 133 34.01 8.73 8.81
C LEU A 133 34.07 8.88 10.34
N VAL A 134 34.10 7.75 11.07
CA VAL A 134 34.20 7.73 12.53
C VAL A 134 35.54 8.31 13.00
N ARG A 135 36.65 7.89 12.39
CA ARG A 135 38.00 8.42 12.73
C ARG A 135 38.14 9.92 12.44
N ALA A 136 37.47 10.41 11.40
CA ALA A 136 37.44 11.83 11.06
C ALA A 136 36.48 12.67 11.92
N GLY A 137 35.79 12.08 12.91
CA GLY A 137 34.82 12.78 13.76
C GLY A 137 33.50 13.12 13.05
N ARG A 138 33.26 12.61 11.83
CA ARG A 138 32.04 12.85 11.04
C ARG A 138 30.90 11.93 11.46
N HIS A 139 30.52 11.98 12.74
CA HIS A 139 29.58 11.03 13.34
C HIS A 139 28.18 11.03 12.70
N ARG A 140 27.68 12.18 12.25
CA ARG A 140 26.38 12.28 11.56
C ARG A 140 26.38 11.56 10.21
N ASP A 141 27.47 11.70 9.45
CA ASP A 141 27.61 11.01 8.16
C ASP A 141 27.80 9.52 8.38
N ALA A 142 28.56 9.12 9.41
CA ALA A 142 28.70 7.73 9.82
C ALA A 142 27.34 7.10 10.18
N GLU A 143 26.50 7.81 10.94
CA GLU A 143 25.15 7.38 11.27
C GLU A 143 24.27 7.24 10.01
N ALA A 144 24.37 8.19 9.07
CA ALA A 144 23.65 8.12 7.80
C ALA A 144 24.06 6.90 6.97
N VAL A 145 25.37 6.60 6.86
CA VAL A 145 25.87 5.40 6.17
C VAL A 145 25.41 4.13 6.88
N ALA A 146 25.48 4.08 8.21
CA ALA A 146 25.05 2.91 8.98
C ALA A 146 23.54 2.63 8.86
N SER A 147 22.72 3.67 8.71
CA SER A 147 21.25 3.56 8.58
C SER A 147 20.76 3.47 7.13
N ALA A 148 21.67 3.47 6.14
CA ALA A 148 21.30 3.50 4.72
C ALA A 148 20.45 2.30 4.31
N ALA A 149 20.83 1.07 4.68
CA ALA A 149 20.09 -0.14 4.33
C ALA A 149 18.64 -0.15 4.87
N VAL A 150 18.45 0.32 6.11
CA VAL A 150 17.11 0.44 6.71
C VAL A 150 16.29 1.50 5.96
N THR A 151 16.94 2.59 5.55
CA THR A 151 16.30 3.65 4.76
C THR A 151 15.89 3.15 3.37
N GLU A 152 16.73 2.36 2.70
CA GLU A 152 16.40 1.71 1.42
C GLU A 152 15.20 0.76 1.55
N GLN A 153 15.17 -0.08 2.58
CA GLN A 153 14.06 -1.00 2.82
C GLN A 153 12.73 -0.27 3.13
N SER A 154 12.83 0.85 3.85
CA SER A 154 11.68 1.71 4.15
C SER A 154 11.14 2.33 2.85
N LEU A 155 12.03 2.84 2.01
CA LEU A 155 11.65 3.41 0.71
C LEU A 155 11.05 2.36 -0.24
N ASP A 156 11.60 1.14 -0.29
CA ASP A 156 11.03 0.06 -1.10
C ASP A 156 9.63 -0.37 -0.60
N SER A 157 9.42 -0.38 0.71
CA SER A 157 8.10 -0.63 1.30
C SER A 157 7.07 0.43 0.87
N LEU A 158 7.47 1.70 0.85
CA LEU A 158 6.63 2.81 0.38
C LEU A 158 6.30 2.66 -1.11
N TYR A 159 7.28 2.30 -1.95
CA TYR A 159 7.04 2.05 -3.38
C TYR A 159 6.08 0.89 -3.60
N ARG A 160 6.29 -0.24 -2.91
CA ARG A 160 5.41 -1.41 -3.02
C ARG A 160 3.97 -1.09 -2.62
N LEU A 161 3.78 -0.32 -1.54
CA LEU A 161 2.43 0.08 -1.13
C LEU A 161 1.76 0.95 -2.19
N ARG A 162 2.47 1.98 -2.67
CA ARG A 162 1.98 2.86 -3.74
C ARG A 162 1.56 2.06 -4.97
N ASP A 163 2.43 1.18 -5.44
CA ASP A 163 2.21 0.41 -6.68
C ASP A 163 1.05 -0.58 -6.54
N GLN A 164 0.86 -1.16 -5.35
CA GLN A 164 -0.19 -2.14 -5.10
C GLN A 164 -1.56 -1.51 -4.83
N LEU A 165 -1.59 -0.32 -4.22
CA LEU A 165 -2.82 0.27 -3.68
C LEU A 165 -3.30 1.50 -4.44
N LEU A 166 -2.39 2.31 -4.97
CA LEU A 166 -2.73 3.63 -5.52
C LEU A 166 -2.69 3.66 -7.04
N TRP A 167 -2.00 2.71 -7.65
CA TRP A 167 -1.82 2.69 -9.10
C TRP A 167 -2.91 1.86 -9.77
N PRO A 168 -3.45 2.32 -10.92
CA PRO A 168 -4.35 1.54 -11.73
C PRO A 168 -3.74 0.18 -12.08
N ARG A 169 -4.57 -0.86 -12.09
CA ARG A 169 -4.15 -2.18 -12.56
C ARG A 169 -3.91 -2.10 -14.07
N GLY A 170 -2.65 -2.13 -14.48
CA GLY A 170 -2.24 -2.04 -15.88
C GLY A 170 -0.73 -2.09 -16.03
N ARG A 171 -0.25 -2.30 -17.26
CA ARG A 171 1.19 -2.23 -17.57
C ARG A 171 1.61 -0.77 -17.63
N PHE A 172 2.76 -0.45 -17.03
CA PHE A 172 3.39 0.85 -17.22
C PHE A 172 3.76 1.01 -18.70
N PRO A 173 3.47 2.16 -19.35
CA PRO A 173 3.17 2.12 -20.77
C PRO A 173 4.39 1.88 -21.68
N VAL A 174 5.60 2.32 -21.33
CA VAL A 174 6.77 2.15 -22.23
C VAL A 174 8.11 2.17 -21.52
N VAL A 175 8.30 3.11 -20.59
CA VAL A 175 9.54 3.33 -19.85
C VAL A 175 9.24 3.28 -18.35
N ASP A 176 9.99 2.46 -17.61
CA ASP A 176 9.84 2.36 -16.16
C ASP A 176 10.46 3.59 -15.48
N VAL A 177 9.61 4.54 -15.12
CA VAL A 177 9.95 5.74 -14.34
C VAL A 177 9.37 5.67 -12.93
N THR A 178 9.09 4.47 -12.44
CA THR A 178 8.32 4.27 -11.21
C THR A 178 9.11 4.67 -9.96
N ARG A 179 10.44 4.55 -10.02
CA ARG A 179 11.38 4.83 -8.92
C ARG A 179 12.42 5.87 -9.29
N TRP A 180 12.83 5.89 -10.56
CA TRP A 180 13.82 6.82 -11.11
C TRP A 180 13.13 7.80 -12.05
N ARG A 181 13.42 9.10 -11.90
CA ARG A 181 12.88 10.14 -12.78
C ARG A 181 13.47 10.06 -14.19
N ASP A 182 14.67 9.52 -14.27
CA ASP A 182 15.37 9.15 -15.49
C ASP A 182 15.98 7.75 -15.30
N PRO A 183 15.49 6.74 -16.02
CA PRO A 183 15.95 5.36 -15.86
C PRO A 183 17.32 5.09 -16.50
N ALA A 184 17.85 5.99 -17.33
CA ALA A 184 19.20 5.82 -17.91
C ALA A 184 20.30 5.77 -16.83
N PHE A 185 20.03 6.38 -15.67
CA PHE A 185 20.91 6.42 -14.52
C PHE A 185 20.53 5.40 -13.43
N ALA A 186 19.57 4.51 -13.71
CA ALA A 186 19.18 3.48 -12.76
C ALA A 186 20.35 2.53 -12.47
N GLY A 187 20.58 2.27 -11.19
CA GLY A 187 21.51 1.26 -10.70
C GLY A 187 20.80 -0.02 -10.26
N SER A 188 21.57 -1.07 -9.99
CA SER A 188 21.06 -2.30 -9.36
C SER A 188 20.61 -2.04 -7.91
N ALA A 189 21.24 -1.06 -7.26
CA ALA A 189 20.89 -0.53 -5.95
C ALA A 189 20.64 0.99 -6.02
N TYR A 190 19.94 1.53 -5.03
CA TYR A 190 19.62 2.97 -4.97
C TYR A 190 20.87 3.83 -4.83
N LEU A 191 21.78 3.51 -3.91
CA LEU A 191 23.02 4.27 -3.75
C LEU A 191 23.91 4.25 -5.01
N GLU A 192 23.94 3.14 -5.73
CA GLU A 192 24.69 3.02 -6.99
C GLU A 192 24.14 3.99 -8.06
N GLY A 193 22.82 3.96 -8.30
CA GLY A 193 22.20 4.83 -9.29
C GLY A 193 22.27 6.31 -8.92
N LEU A 194 22.14 6.64 -7.62
CA LEU A 194 22.31 8.01 -7.12
C LEU A 194 23.74 8.50 -7.35
N SER A 195 24.75 7.65 -7.10
CA SER A 195 26.17 7.99 -7.32
C SER A 195 26.50 8.24 -8.81
N ARG A 196 25.71 7.67 -9.73
CA ARG A 196 25.82 7.89 -11.18
C ARG A 196 25.07 9.14 -11.67
N GLY A 197 24.47 9.91 -10.76
CA GLY A 197 23.69 11.11 -11.09
C GLY A 197 22.19 10.87 -11.28
N GLY A 198 21.71 9.65 -11.00
CA GLY A 198 20.30 9.33 -11.02
C GLY A 198 19.51 10.11 -9.99
N LYS A 199 18.22 10.34 -10.28
CA LYS A 199 17.30 11.05 -9.39
C LYS A 199 16.16 10.12 -9.01
N LEU A 200 16.17 9.67 -7.76
CA LEU A 200 15.01 9.01 -7.17
C LEU A 200 13.88 10.02 -6.99
N TRP A 201 12.66 9.52 -7.08
CA TRP A 201 11.45 10.32 -6.87
C TRP A 201 10.28 9.42 -6.46
N PHE A 202 9.22 10.03 -5.93
CA PHE A 202 8.00 9.32 -5.51
C PHE A 202 6.77 9.87 -6.26
N PRO A 203 6.65 9.59 -7.57
CA PRO A 203 5.61 10.19 -8.39
C PRO A 203 4.23 9.62 -8.10
N SER A 204 3.20 10.44 -8.34
CA SER A 204 1.84 10.00 -8.59
C SER A 204 1.75 9.25 -9.93
N TRP A 205 0.65 8.53 -10.15
CA TRP A 205 0.43 7.84 -11.44
C TRP A 205 0.47 8.79 -12.63
N ALA A 206 -0.13 9.97 -12.49
CA ALA A 206 -0.18 10.98 -13.54
C ALA A 206 1.21 11.53 -13.88
N GLU A 207 2.01 11.86 -12.86
CA GLU A 207 3.39 12.35 -13.04
C GLU A 207 4.27 11.29 -13.71
N ALA A 208 4.19 10.04 -13.25
CA ALA A 208 4.98 8.96 -13.81
C ALA A 208 4.56 8.63 -15.26
N THR A 209 3.26 8.65 -15.56
CA THR A 209 2.77 8.45 -16.94
C THR A 209 3.23 9.57 -17.86
N GLY A 210 3.08 10.83 -17.44
CA GLY A 210 3.54 11.99 -18.22
C GLY A 210 5.04 11.90 -18.53
N ARG A 211 5.86 11.60 -17.51
CA ARG A 211 7.30 11.47 -17.67
C ARG A 211 7.71 10.30 -18.58
N ALA A 212 7.02 9.16 -18.48
CA ALA A 212 7.28 8.02 -19.36
C ALA A 212 6.99 8.36 -20.84
N THR A 213 5.90 9.09 -21.10
CA THR A 213 5.55 9.54 -22.45
C THR A 213 6.60 10.50 -23.01
N GLU A 214 7.01 11.51 -22.23
CA GLU A 214 8.07 12.45 -22.64
C GLU A 214 9.38 11.73 -23.04
N LEU A 215 9.82 10.78 -22.21
CA LEU A 215 11.05 10.02 -22.49
C LEU A 215 10.92 9.15 -23.73
N HIS A 216 9.76 8.51 -23.91
CA HIS A 216 9.53 7.68 -25.09
C HIS A 216 9.50 8.50 -26.38
N GLU A 217 8.89 9.69 -26.35
CA GLU A 217 8.87 10.60 -27.51
C GLU A 217 10.26 11.10 -27.87
N ALA A 218 11.09 11.44 -26.86
CA ALA A 218 12.48 11.83 -27.08
C ALA A 218 13.29 10.68 -27.71
N GLN A 219 13.14 9.45 -27.20
CA GLN A 219 13.81 8.27 -27.77
C GLN A 219 13.42 8.03 -29.23
N ARG A 220 12.13 8.14 -29.57
CA ARG A 220 11.69 7.99 -30.97
C ARG A 220 12.23 9.08 -31.88
N ALA A 221 12.35 10.33 -31.39
CA ALA A 221 12.93 11.42 -32.16
C ALA A 221 14.43 11.20 -32.41
N ASP A 222 15.16 10.74 -31.40
CA ASP A 222 16.58 10.41 -31.52
C ASP A 222 16.82 9.24 -32.50
N GLU A 223 16.03 8.16 -32.39
CA GLU A 223 16.08 7.02 -33.32
C GLU A 223 15.82 7.45 -34.77
N ALA A 224 14.82 8.31 -34.99
CA ALA A 224 14.50 8.83 -36.31
C ALA A 224 15.65 9.71 -36.88
N ALA A 225 16.30 10.50 -36.03
CA ALA A 225 17.44 11.32 -36.43
C ALA A 225 18.67 10.47 -36.79
N VAL A 226 18.95 9.41 -36.03
CA VAL A 226 20.03 8.45 -36.31
C VAL A 226 19.78 7.72 -37.63
N LEU A 227 18.55 7.25 -37.88
CA LEU A 227 18.18 6.59 -39.13
C LEU A 227 18.29 7.52 -40.34
N ALA A 228 17.89 8.78 -40.20
CA ALA A 228 18.04 9.79 -41.25
C ALA A 228 19.51 10.09 -41.56
N ALA A 229 20.39 10.11 -40.55
CA ALA A 229 21.82 10.31 -40.73
C ALA A 229 22.56 9.09 -41.31
N ALA A 230 22.03 7.88 -41.13
CA ALA A 230 22.62 6.64 -41.66
C ALA A 230 22.16 6.30 -43.09
N GLY A 231 21.08 6.91 -43.57
CA GLY A 231 20.49 6.67 -44.90
C GLY A 231 20.78 7.74 -45.97
N GLY A 232 21.57 8.77 -45.64
CA GLY A 232 22.04 9.80 -46.58
C GLY A 232 23.54 9.69 -46.82
#